data_AF-A0A6B3H9Z4-F1
#
_entry.id   AF-A0A6B3H9Z4-F1
#
_cell.length_a   1.000
_cell.length_b   1.000
_cell.length_c   1.000
_cell.angle_alpha   90.00
_cell.angle_beta   90.00
_cell.angle_gamma   90.00
#
_symmetry.space_group_name_H-M   'P 1'
#
loop_
_entity.id
_entity.type
_entity.pdbx_description
1 polymer ?
#
loop_
_entity_poly.entity_id
_entity_poly.type
_entity_poly.pdbx_seq_one_letter_code
_entity_poly.pdbx_strand_id
1 'polypeptide(L)'
;EMAEASGLQHLPDGVFAPLTASTYGSGELLRAALEAGATTIVFGVGGSATTDGGAGMLAALGARFLDADGKPVGPGGGGLADLAEA
;
A
#
# COMPACT_ATOMS: atom_id res chain seq x y z
N GLU A 1 -6.31 -9.02 7.64
CA GLU A 1 -5.14 -9.51 6.89
C GLU A 1 -4.90 -8.64 5.66
N MET A 2 -3.65 -8.34 5.36
CA MET A 2 -3.22 -7.60 4.18
C MET A 2 -3.63 -8.28 2.87
N ALA A 3 -3.58 -9.62 2.83
CA ALA A 3 -3.91 -10.40 1.65
C ALA A 3 -5.34 -10.19 1.12
N GLU A 4 -6.27 -9.77 1.99
CA GLU A 4 -7.66 -9.50 1.62
C GLU A 4 -7.81 -8.30 0.67
N ALA A 5 -6.91 -7.31 0.74
CA ALA A 5 -6.93 -6.14 -0.15
C ALA A 5 -5.72 -6.07 -1.10
N SER A 6 -4.59 -6.67 -0.73
CA SER A 6 -3.31 -6.51 -1.43
C SER A 6 -2.59 -7.85 -1.61
N GLY A 7 -3.33 -8.97 -1.61
CA GLY A 7 -2.76 -10.32 -1.68
C GLY A 7 -2.50 -10.84 -3.09
N LEU A 8 -1.61 -11.84 -3.18
CA LEU A 8 -1.27 -12.57 -4.42
C LEU A 8 -2.48 -13.17 -5.13
N GLN A 9 -3.50 -13.55 -4.36
CA GLN A 9 -4.76 -14.11 -4.85
C GLN A 9 -5.57 -13.16 -5.74
N HIS A 10 -5.28 -11.85 -5.70
CA HIS A 10 -5.96 -10.83 -6.51
C HIS A 10 -5.27 -10.58 -7.85
N LEU A 11 -4.11 -11.19 -8.09
CA LEU A 11 -3.38 -11.00 -9.35
C LEU A 11 -4.06 -11.77 -10.49
N PRO A 12 -4.37 -11.11 -11.62
CA PRO A 12 -5.00 -11.76 -12.76
C PRO A 12 -4.08 -12.87 -13.28
N ASP A 13 -4.64 -14.07 -13.44
CA ASP A 13 -3.94 -15.27 -13.88
C ASP A 13 -2.67 -15.61 -13.07
N GLY A 14 -2.55 -15.10 -11.85
CA GLY A 14 -1.36 -15.27 -11.00
C GLY A 14 -0.11 -14.55 -11.51
N VAL A 15 -0.25 -13.60 -12.46
CA VAL A 15 0.89 -12.86 -13.02
C VAL A 15 1.40 -11.84 -12.00
N PHE A 16 2.66 -11.97 -11.59
CA PHE A 16 3.27 -11.06 -10.63
C PHE A 16 3.49 -9.66 -11.20
N ALA A 17 3.17 -8.66 -10.38
CA ALA A 17 3.31 -7.25 -10.71
C ALA A 17 4.01 -6.45 -9.59
N PRO A 18 5.19 -6.87 -9.08
CA PRO A 18 5.76 -6.36 -7.83
C PRO A 18 6.10 -4.86 -7.86
N LEU A 19 6.38 -4.30 -9.06
CA LEU A 19 6.68 -2.88 -9.23
C LEU A 19 5.43 -1.99 -9.25
N THR A 20 4.25 -2.54 -9.58
CA THR A 20 3.01 -1.76 -9.74
C THR A 20 1.93 -2.13 -8.73
N ALA A 21 2.02 -3.31 -8.12
CA ALA A 21 1.11 -3.74 -7.05
C ALA A 21 1.29 -2.85 -5.82
N SER A 22 0.17 -2.35 -5.27
CA SER A 22 0.16 -1.37 -4.19
C SER A 22 -0.60 -1.86 -2.96
N THR A 23 -0.15 -1.40 -1.79
CA THR A 23 -0.76 -1.63 -0.49
C THR A 23 -1.89 -0.66 -0.16
N TYR A 24 -2.30 0.20 -1.10
CA TYR A 24 -3.32 1.22 -0.87
C TYR A 24 -4.63 0.67 -0.28
N GLY A 25 -5.16 -0.42 -0.85
CA GLY A 25 -6.37 -1.06 -0.33
C GLY A 25 -6.21 -1.59 1.10
N SER A 26 -5.01 -2.02 1.51
CA SER A 26 -4.74 -2.39 2.91
C SER A 26 -4.84 -1.17 3.83
N GLY A 27 -4.40 0.00 3.38
CA GLY A 27 -4.58 1.26 4.10
C GLY A 27 -6.05 1.68 4.18
N GLU A 28 -6.87 1.38 3.16
CA GLU A 28 -8.32 1.59 3.24
C GLU A 28 -9.00 0.71 4.30
N LEU A 29 -8.58 -0.56 4.43
CA LEU A 29 -9.04 -1.43 5.50
C LEU A 29 -8.66 -0.90 6.90
N LEU A 30 -7.42 -0.42 7.05
CA LEU A 30 -6.96 0.20 8.30
C LEU A 30 -7.74 1.47 8.61
N ARG A 31 -7.96 2.33 7.61
CA ARG A 31 -8.77 3.54 7.74
C ARG A 31 -10.18 3.21 8.20
N ALA A 32 -10.83 2.22 7.59
CA ALA A 32 -12.17 1.79 7.98
C ALA A 32 -12.21 1.29 9.44
N ALA A 33 -11.20 0.55 9.89
CA ALA A 33 -11.10 0.11 11.28
C ALA A 33 -10.92 1.28 12.26
N LEU A 34 -10.08 2.25 11.90
CA LEU A 34 -9.88 3.49 12.69
C LEU A 34 -11.16 4.32 12.76
N GLU A 35 -11.85 4.51 11.63
CA GLU A 35 -13.14 5.20 11.55
C GLU A 35 -14.24 4.51 12.37
N ALA A 36 -14.17 3.18 12.51
CA ALA A 36 -15.04 2.40 13.40
C ALA A 36 -14.67 2.50 14.89
N GLY A 37 -13.64 3.29 15.25
CA GLY A 37 -13.22 3.54 16.63
C GLY A 37 -12.26 2.50 17.20
N ALA A 38 -11.60 1.70 16.36
CA ALA A 38 -10.59 0.76 16.84
C ALA A 38 -9.40 1.50 17.48
N THR A 39 -9.07 1.13 18.71
CA THR A 39 -7.89 1.65 19.45
C THR A 39 -6.71 0.69 19.41
N THR A 40 -6.97 -0.58 19.06
CA THR A 40 -5.97 -1.63 18.88
C THR A 40 -6.30 -2.37 17.59
N ILE A 41 -5.32 -2.51 16.70
CA ILE A 41 -5.44 -3.26 15.44
C ILE A 41 -4.36 -4.34 15.42
N VAL A 42 -4.78 -5.59 15.23
CA VAL A 42 -3.87 -6.70 14.90
C VAL A 42 -3.92 -6.88 13.39
N PHE A 43 -2.78 -6.69 12.73
CA PHE A 43 -2.69 -6.68 11.27
C PHE A 43 -1.68 -7.72 10.79
N GLY A 44 -2.17 -8.83 10.22
CA GLY A 44 -1.31 -9.81 9.56
C GLY A 44 -0.91 -9.35 8.15
N VAL A 45 0.38 -9.50 7.84
CA VAL A 45 1.05 -8.97 6.63
C VAL A 45 1.41 -10.06 5.61
N GLY A 46 1.01 -11.31 5.86
CA GLY A 46 1.32 -12.44 4.99
C GLY A 46 0.53 -12.42 3.66
N GLY A 47 1.04 -13.15 2.66
CA GLY A 47 0.34 -13.38 1.38
C GLY A 47 0.28 -12.19 0.43
N SER A 48 1.10 -11.16 0.66
CA SER A 48 1.10 -9.92 -0.12
C SER A 48 1.61 -10.07 -1.57
N ALA A 49 0.98 -9.35 -2.50
CA ALA A 49 1.44 -9.17 -3.88
C ALA A 49 2.42 -8.01 -4.09
N THR A 50 2.65 -7.20 -3.04
CA THR A 50 3.23 -5.87 -3.17
C THR A 50 4.68 -5.81 -2.71
N THR A 51 5.48 -4.93 -3.32
CA THR A 51 6.83 -4.58 -2.86
C THR A 51 7.00 -3.07 -2.73
N ASP A 52 5.93 -2.36 -2.35
CA ASP A 52 5.90 -0.90 -2.25
C ASP A 52 6.30 -0.35 -0.87
N GLY A 53 6.93 -1.18 -0.02
CA GLY A 53 7.35 -0.77 1.32
C GLY A 53 6.23 -0.31 2.26
N GLY A 54 4.96 -0.53 1.91
CA GLY A 54 3.82 0.01 2.65
C GLY A 54 3.48 1.47 2.30
N ALA A 55 4.10 2.05 1.25
CA ALA A 55 3.87 3.43 0.85
C ALA A 55 2.41 3.66 0.43
N GLY A 56 1.79 2.72 -0.30
CA GLY A 56 0.38 2.79 -0.65
C GLY A 56 -0.52 2.81 0.58
N MET A 57 -0.26 1.92 1.56
CA MET A 57 -1.01 1.83 2.81
C MET A 57 -0.93 3.13 3.61
N LEU A 58 0.27 3.70 3.77
CA LEU A 58 0.47 4.97 4.46
C LEU A 58 -0.15 6.14 3.71
N ALA A 59 -0.09 6.14 2.38
CA ALA A 59 -0.73 7.16 1.55
C ALA A 59 -2.26 7.17 1.74
N ALA A 60 -2.89 5.99 1.79
CA ALA A 60 -4.33 5.88 2.08
C ALA A 60 -4.71 6.39 3.50
N LEU A 61 -3.74 6.45 4.41
CA LEU A 61 -3.87 7.01 5.76
C LEU A 61 -3.46 8.48 5.85
N GLY A 62 -3.07 9.11 4.72
CA GLY A 62 -2.80 10.54 4.62
C GLY A 62 -1.33 10.94 4.54
N ALA A 63 -0.39 9.99 4.55
CA ALA A 63 1.03 10.29 4.27
C ALA A 63 1.22 10.74 2.80
N ARG A 64 2.29 11.50 2.53
CA ARG A 64 2.59 12.00 1.18
C ARG A 64 4.00 11.60 0.78
N PHE A 65 4.10 10.83 -0.28
CA PHE A 65 5.37 10.40 -0.88
C PHE A 65 5.57 11.20 -2.16
N LEU A 66 6.57 12.09 -2.16
CA LEU A 66 6.77 13.09 -3.20
C LEU A 66 8.11 12.88 -3.94
N ASP A 67 8.10 13.14 -5.23
CA ASP A 67 9.30 13.23 -6.07
C ASP A 67 10.02 14.57 -5.90
N ALA A 68 11.13 14.74 -6.61
CA ALA A 68 11.94 15.96 -6.54
C ALA A 68 11.22 17.23 -7.06
N ASP A 69 10.13 17.08 -7.81
CA ASP A 69 9.28 18.17 -8.28
C ASP A 69 8.11 18.46 -7.32
N GLY A 70 8.03 17.74 -6.19
CA GLY A 70 6.95 17.86 -5.20
C GLY A 70 5.64 17.19 -5.63
N LYS A 71 5.66 16.31 -6.64
CA LYS A 71 4.48 15.56 -7.10
C LYS A 71 4.42 14.18 -6.44
N PRO A 72 3.22 13.59 -6.28
CA PRO A 72 3.11 12.22 -5.77
C PRO A 72 3.87 11.22 -6.64
N VAL A 73 4.64 10.34 -6.01
CA VAL A 73 5.26 9.21 -6.70
C VAL A 73 4.20 8.25 -7.24
N GLY A 74 4.55 7.50 -8.29
CA GLY A 74 3.68 6.46 -8.84
C GLY A 74 3.35 5.35 -7.83
N PRO A 75 2.24 4.63 -7.99
CA PRO A 75 1.88 3.51 -7.12
C PRO A 75 2.85 2.34 -7.27
N GLY A 76 2.90 1.49 -6.24
CA GLY A 76 3.74 0.30 -6.22
C GLY A 76 5.21 0.60 -5.89
N GLY A 77 6.04 -0.45 -5.87
CA GLY A 77 7.46 -0.32 -5.53
C GLY A 77 8.29 0.42 -6.58
N GLY A 78 7.83 0.47 -7.83
CA GLY A 78 8.52 1.16 -8.92
C GLY A 78 8.59 2.67 -8.71
N GLY A 79 7.49 3.30 -8.25
CA GLY A 79 7.45 4.74 -8.01
C GLY A 79 8.38 5.20 -6.88
N LEU A 80 8.76 4.31 -5.97
CA LEU A 80 9.71 4.63 -4.89
C LEU A 80 11.12 4.91 -5.38
N ALA A 81 11.46 4.55 -6.62
CA ALA A 81 12.75 4.91 -7.21
C ALA A 81 12.91 6.43 -7.36
N ASP A 82 11.80 7.17 -7.49
CA ASP A 82 11.78 8.62 -7.67
C ASP A 82 11.52 9.39 -6.36
N LEU A 83 11.41 8.69 -5.22
CA LEU A 83 11.09 9.29 -3.93
C LEU A 83 12.19 10.26 -3.45
N ALA A 84 11.78 11.49 -3.15
CA ALA A 84 12.64 12.53 -2.58
C ALA A 84 12.22 12.96 -1.16
N GLU A 85 10.92 12.93 -0.84
CA GLU A 85 10.35 13.34 0.46
C GLU A 85 9.19 12.41 0.87
N ALA A 86 9.11 12.05 2.17
CA ALA A 86 8.11 11.15 2.75
C ALA A 86 7.53 11.68 4.06
#